data_AF-A0A2T3MFE7-F1
#
_entry.id   AF-A0A2T3MFE7-F1
#
_cell.length_a   1.000
_cell.length_b   1.000
_cell.length_c   1.000
_cell.angle_alpha   90.00
_cell.angle_beta   90.00
_cell.angle_gamma   90.00
#
_symmetry.space_group_name_H-M   'P 1'
#
loop_
_entity.id
_entity.type
_entity.pdbx_description
1 polymer ?
#
loop_
_entity_poly.entity_id
_entity_poly.type
_entity_poly.pdbx_seq_one_letter_code
_entity_poly.pdbx_strand_id
1 'polypeptide(L)'
;MKHRKQVGFTLIELVIVITILGIVTVTAAPKFLNISSDARVAVLNGIAGSIKTINTIVNTKAIIQAVPDTGDDKNRTIATNLGSVDTWYKYPESVAENGKGLGIAELIELEGHNINIFNEDKSNAQCYSIKMGYNETTCYVKYTEACSTTVPAKVETVSSQC
;
A
#
# COMPACT_ATOMS: atom_id res chain seq x y z
N MET A 1 70.22 -6.32 -8.04
CA MET A 1 68.78 -5.95 -7.92
C MET A 1 68.04 -6.45 -9.14
N LYS A 2 67.03 -7.31 -8.96
CA LYS A 2 66.23 -7.87 -10.06
C LYS A 2 65.10 -6.88 -10.39
N HIS A 3 65.22 -6.11 -11.47
CA HIS A 3 64.16 -5.19 -11.91
C HIS A 3 62.92 -6.02 -12.27
N ARG A 4 61.82 -5.83 -11.53
CA ARG A 4 60.52 -6.37 -11.93
C ARG A 4 60.08 -5.62 -13.19
N LYS A 5 59.78 -6.35 -14.26
CA LYS A 5 59.17 -5.76 -15.46
C LYS A 5 57.80 -5.21 -15.07
N GLN A 6 57.61 -3.90 -15.17
CA GLN A 6 56.32 -3.27 -15.01
C GLN A 6 55.51 -3.58 -16.27
N VAL A 7 54.50 -4.45 -16.14
CA VAL A 7 53.55 -4.72 -17.21
C VAL A 7 52.61 -3.52 -17.25
N GLY A 8 52.84 -2.62 -18.21
CA GLY A 8 51.97 -1.48 -18.46
C GLY A 8 50.65 -1.91 -19.11
N PHE A 9 49.61 -1.14 -18.87
CA PHE A 9 48.31 -1.31 -19.52
C PHE A 9 48.41 -0.90 -20.99
N THR A 10 47.82 -1.67 -21.91
CA THR A 10 47.85 -1.33 -23.34
C THR A 10 46.84 -0.22 -23.66
N LEU A 11 47.13 0.61 -24.67
CA LEU A 11 46.18 1.64 -25.12
C LEU A 11 44.85 1.03 -25.58
N ILE A 12 44.91 -0.16 -26.20
CA ILE A 12 43.70 -0.85 -26.66
C ILE A 12 42.84 -1.37 -25.49
N GLU A 13 43.45 -1.85 -24.40
CA GLU A 13 42.69 -2.21 -23.19
C GLU A 13 41.94 -1.02 -22.62
N LEU A 14 42.55 0.18 -22.61
CA LEU A 14 41.89 1.38 -22.11
C LEU A 14 40.70 1.78 -22.97
N VAL A 15 40.85 1.74 -24.29
CA VAL A 15 39.78 2.08 -25.23
C VAL A 15 38.64 1.07 -25.14
N ILE A 16 38.94 -0.23 -25.06
CA ILE A 16 37.90 -1.27 -24.94
C ILE A 16 37.14 -1.15 -23.62
N VAL A 17 37.81 -0.84 -22.51
CA VAL A 17 37.15 -0.69 -21.21
C VAL A 17 36.17 0.48 -21.21
N ILE A 18 36.58 1.67 -21.67
CA ILE A 18 35.69 2.84 -21.66
C ILE A 18 34.52 2.69 -22.65
N THR A 19 34.72 1.99 -23.77
CA THR A 19 33.65 1.74 -24.75
C THR A 19 32.62 0.76 -24.20
N ILE A 20 33.04 -0.33 -23.56
CA ILE A 20 32.14 -1.26 -22.89
C ILE A 20 31.36 -0.55 -21.76
N LEU A 21 32.04 0.22 -20.90
CA LEU A 21 31.39 1.00 -19.85
C LEU A 21 30.38 2.00 -20.41
N GLY A 22 30.69 2.64 -21.54
CA GLY A 22 29.76 3.53 -22.25
C GLY A 22 28.47 2.84 -22.67
N ILE A 23 28.57 1.67 -23.32
CA ILE A 23 27.40 0.92 -23.80
C ILE A 23 26.52 0.41 -22.64
N VAL A 24 27.14 -0.14 -21.60
CA VAL A 24 26.41 -0.66 -20.42
C VAL A 24 25.70 0.47 -19.67
N THR A 25 26.33 1.64 -19.55
CA THR A 25 25.73 2.77 -18.82
C THR A 25 24.51 3.33 -19.53
N VAL A 26 24.55 3.48 -20.85
CA VAL A 26 23.42 4.01 -21.65
C VAL A 26 22.19 3.09 -21.57
N THR A 27 22.39 1.78 -21.48
CA THR A 27 21.29 0.80 -21.40
C THR A 27 20.76 0.60 -19.97
N ALA A 28 21.61 0.70 -18.96
CA ALA A 28 21.23 0.52 -17.55
C ALA A 28 20.58 1.78 -16.93
N ALA A 29 21.00 2.98 -17.33
CA ALA A 29 20.53 4.23 -16.72
C ALA A 29 19.00 4.44 -16.78
N PRO A 30 18.29 4.20 -17.90
CA PRO A 30 16.84 4.41 -17.96
C PRO A 30 16.06 3.46 -17.04
N LYS A 31 16.51 2.22 -16.89
CA LYS A 31 15.89 1.26 -15.95
C LYS A 31 16.16 1.65 -14.52
N PHE A 32 17.38 2.07 -14.19
CA PHE A 32 17.74 2.45 -12.82
C PHE A 32 16.91 3.63 -12.29
N LEU A 33 16.53 4.56 -13.17
CA LEU A 33 15.70 5.71 -12.81
C LEU A 33 14.26 5.36 -12.41
N ASN A 34 13.69 4.26 -12.93
CA ASN A 34 12.29 3.90 -12.70
C ASN A 34 12.06 2.87 -11.57
N ILE A 35 13.13 2.27 -11.03
CA ILE A 35 13.01 1.21 -9.98
C ILE A 35 12.26 1.72 -8.74
N SER A 36 12.46 2.97 -8.34
CA SER A 36 11.79 3.53 -7.17
C SER A 36 10.29 3.69 -7.38
N SER A 37 9.86 4.08 -8.58
CA SER A 37 8.44 4.17 -8.93
C SER A 37 7.80 2.79 -8.93
N ASP A 38 8.40 1.84 -9.65
CA ASP A 38 7.92 0.45 -9.73
C ASP A 38 7.83 -0.20 -8.35
N ALA A 39 8.81 0.04 -7.48
CA ALA A 39 8.80 -0.45 -6.11
C ALA A 39 7.64 0.12 -5.28
N ARG A 40 7.37 1.43 -5.39
CA ARG A 40 6.23 2.07 -4.70
C ARG A 40 4.90 1.51 -5.20
N VAL A 41 4.76 1.33 -6.52
CA VAL A 41 3.55 0.73 -7.10
C VAL A 41 3.35 -0.71 -6.60
N ALA A 42 4.42 -1.50 -6.51
CA ALA A 42 4.35 -2.85 -5.94
C ALA A 42 3.90 -2.84 -4.46
N VAL A 43 4.41 -1.90 -3.65
CA VAL A 43 3.97 -1.72 -2.26
C VAL A 43 2.48 -1.36 -2.19
N LEU A 44 2.00 -0.41 -2.98
CA LEU A 44 0.58 -0.05 -3.02
C LEU A 44 -0.30 -1.23 -3.43
N ASN A 45 0.13 -2.04 -4.41
CA ASN A 45 -0.60 -3.24 -4.80
C ASN A 45 -0.63 -4.30 -3.68
N GLY A 46 0.46 -4.43 -2.92
CA GLY A 46 0.52 -5.26 -1.71
C GLY A 46 -0.51 -4.81 -0.68
N ILE A 47 -0.53 -3.51 -0.36
CA ILE A 47 -1.50 -2.90 0.57
C ILE A 47 -2.94 -3.12 0.10
N ALA A 48 -3.23 -2.87 -1.18
CA ALA A 48 -4.55 -3.11 -1.75
C ALA A 48 -4.99 -4.58 -1.65
N GLY A 49 -4.07 -5.53 -1.84
CA GLY A 49 -4.29 -6.96 -1.63
C GLY A 49 -4.60 -7.31 -0.17
N SER A 50 -3.84 -6.73 0.77
CA SER A 50 -4.07 -6.88 2.21
C SER A 50 -5.45 -6.37 2.62
N ILE A 51 -5.85 -5.18 2.15
CA ILE A 51 -7.17 -4.60 2.44
C ILE A 51 -8.30 -5.52 1.95
N LYS A 52 -8.20 -6.05 0.72
CA LYS A 52 -9.21 -6.99 0.18
C LYS A 52 -9.32 -8.26 1.03
N THR A 53 -8.19 -8.75 1.53
CA THR A 53 -8.15 -9.92 2.42
C THR A 53 -8.79 -9.61 3.77
N ILE A 54 -8.46 -8.46 4.37
CA ILE A 54 -9.05 -7.99 5.63
C ILE A 54 -10.56 -7.83 5.49
N ASN A 55 -11.05 -7.20 4.41
CA ASN A 55 -12.48 -7.06 4.14
C ASN A 55 -13.19 -8.42 4.16
N THR A 56 -12.61 -9.42 3.50
CA THR A 56 -13.20 -10.76 3.41
C THR A 56 -13.24 -11.43 4.79
N ILE A 57 -12.15 -11.35 5.56
CA ILE A 57 -12.05 -11.96 6.90
C ILE A 57 -13.01 -11.28 7.87
N VAL A 58 -13.00 -9.94 7.93
CA VAL A 58 -13.86 -9.16 8.82
C VAL A 58 -15.32 -9.38 8.48
N ASN A 59 -15.68 -9.35 7.19
CA ASN A 59 -17.05 -9.61 6.75
C ASN A 59 -17.53 -11.01 7.08
N THR A 60 -16.72 -12.02 6.80
CA THR A 60 -17.06 -13.41 7.15
C THR A 60 -17.29 -13.55 8.65
N LYS A 61 -16.42 -12.95 9.47
CA LYS A 61 -16.52 -13.00 10.93
C LYS A 61 -17.75 -12.25 11.46
N ALA A 62 -18.03 -11.06 10.93
CA ALA A 62 -19.20 -10.26 11.28
C ALA A 62 -20.51 -10.97 10.94
N ILE A 63 -20.56 -11.69 9.81
CA ILE A 63 -21.70 -12.54 9.44
C ILE A 63 -21.87 -13.68 10.45
N ILE A 64 -20.80 -14.40 10.78
CA ILE A 64 -20.84 -15.51 11.75
C ILE A 64 -21.29 -15.03 13.13
N GLN A 65 -20.85 -13.84 13.54
CA GLN A 65 -21.21 -13.22 14.82
C GLN A 65 -22.56 -12.50 14.80
N ALA A 66 -23.28 -12.52 13.67
CA ALA A 66 -24.57 -11.85 13.48
C ALA A 66 -24.54 -10.36 13.85
N VAL A 67 -23.43 -9.69 13.56
CA VAL A 67 -23.30 -8.24 13.75
C VAL A 67 -24.28 -7.51 12.83
N PRO A 68 -25.02 -6.50 13.32
CA PRO A 68 -25.95 -5.74 12.50
C PRO A 68 -25.22 -4.95 11.40
N ASP A 69 -25.93 -4.65 10.32
CA ASP A 69 -25.39 -3.87 9.21
C ASP A 69 -25.09 -2.41 9.59
N THR A 70 -25.92 -1.80 10.43
CA THR A 70 -25.82 -0.40 10.85
C THR A 70 -26.37 -0.25 12.28
N GLY A 71 -26.28 0.94 12.88
CA GLY A 71 -26.83 1.22 14.23
C GLY A 71 -25.75 1.77 15.17
N ASP A 72 -25.88 1.57 16.48
CA ASP A 72 -24.85 2.01 17.44
C ASP A 72 -23.52 1.23 17.26
N ASP A 73 -22.39 1.94 17.20
CA ASP A 73 -21.03 1.38 17.05
C ASP A 73 -20.74 0.21 18.01
N LYS A 74 -21.16 0.34 19.27
CA LYS A 74 -20.98 -0.70 20.31
C LYS A 74 -21.55 -2.08 19.94
N ASN A 75 -22.52 -2.12 19.03
CA ASN A 75 -23.17 -3.34 18.57
C ASN A 75 -22.59 -3.83 17.24
N ARG A 76 -21.75 -3.02 16.56
CA ARG A 76 -21.19 -3.31 15.25
C ARG A 76 -19.74 -3.83 15.29
N THR A 77 -19.18 -4.04 16.47
CA THR A 77 -17.79 -4.46 16.61
C THR A 77 -17.61 -5.97 16.51
N ILE A 78 -16.54 -6.42 15.86
CA ILE A 78 -16.06 -7.80 15.96
C ILE A 78 -14.78 -7.87 16.79
N ALA A 79 -14.62 -8.91 17.61
CA ALA A 79 -13.37 -9.11 18.36
C ALA A 79 -12.33 -9.79 17.47
N THR A 80 -11.10 -9.27 17.38
CA THR A 80 -9.94 -9.90 16.73
C THR A 80 -8.80 -10.09 17.73
N ASN A 81 -7.72 -10.76 17.30
CA ASN A 81 -6.49 -10.84 18.08
C ASN A 81 -5.74 -9.50 18.16
N LEU A 82 -6.07 -8.53 17.30
CA LEU A 82 -5.49 -7.18 17.28
C LEU A 82 -6.28 -6.18 18.14
N GLY A 83 -7.54 -6.50 18.43
CA GLY A 83 -8.47 -5.61 19.12
C GLY A 83 -9.89 -5.76 18.58
N SER A 84 -10.81 -4.93 19.06
CA SER A 84 -12.15 -4.85 18.48
C SER A 84 -12.08 -4.08 17.17
N VAL A 85 -12.70 -4.57 16.11
CA VAL A 85 -12.78 -3.88 14.81
C VAL A 85 -14.18 -3.34 14.66
N ASP A 86 -14.31 -2.05 14.38
CA ASP A 86 -15.61 -1.46 14.08
C ASP A 86 -16.03 -1.80 12.66
N THR A 87 -17.33 -2.04 12.45
CA THR A 87 -17.85 -2.44 11.15
C THR A 87 -19.04 -1.62 10.70
N TRP A 88 -19.11 -1.38 9.40
CA TRP A 88 -20.24 -0.78 8.71
C TRP A 88 -20.65 -1.68 7.53
N TYR A 89 -21.91 -2.09 7.50
CA TYR A 89 -22.43 -3.18 6.67
C TYR A 89 -21.58 -4.45 6.74
N LYS A 90 -21.09 -4.77 7.95
CA LYS A 90 -20.20 -5.92 8.23
C LYS A 90 -18.83 -5.82 7.56
N TYR A 91 -18.41 -4.67 7.04
CA TYR A 91 -17.04 -4.43 6.57
C TYR A 91 -16.32 -3.50 7.55
N PRO A 92 -14.97 -3.51 7.63
CA PRO A 92 -14.24 -2.55 8.47
C PRO A 92 -14.63 -1.11 8.13
N GLU A 93 -14.70 -0.24 9.13
CA GLU A 93 -14.79 1.21 8.87
C GLU A 93 -13.44 1.76 8.36
N SER A 94 -13.46 2.91 7.67
CA SER A 94 -12.23 3.57 7.24
C SER A 94 -11.40 4.05 8.43
N VAL A 95 -12.07 4.63 9.42
CA VAL A 95 -11.50 5.01 10.72
C VAL A 95 -12.50 4.60 11.79
N ALA A 96 -12.02 3.96 12.87
CA ALA A 96 -12.90 3.63 13.98
C ALA A 96 -13.38 4.89 14.69
N GLU A 97 -14.69 5.00 14.93
CA GLU A 97 -15.26 6.15 15.64
C GLU A 97 -15.18 5.95 17.17
N ASN A 98 -15.16 7.07 17.90
CA ASN A 98 -15.42 7.13 19.35
C ASN A 98 -14.54 6.22 20.26
N GLY A 99 -13.30 5.94 19.87
CA GLY A 99 -12.28 5.31 20.73
C GLY A 99 -12.55 3.85 21.08
N LYS A 100 -13.34 3.13 20.28
CA LYS A 100 -13.70 1.73 20.51
C LYS A 100 -13.55 0.85 19.27
N GLY A 101 -12.38 0.88 18.65
CA GLY A 101 -12.03 -0.16 17.70
C GLY A 101 -10.86 0.19 16.82
N LEU A 102 -10.58 -0.72 15.91
CA LEU A 102 -9.65 -0.57 14.80
C LEU A 102 -10.47 -0.37 13.53
N GLY A 103 -10.10 0.62 12.71
CA GLY A 103 -10.57 0.75 11.34
C GLY A 103 -9.66 -0.03 10.39
N ILE A 104 -9.88 0.13 9.10
CA ILE A 104 -9.11 -0.58 8.07
C ILE A 104 -7.62 -0.22 8.12
N ALA A 105 -7.30 1.05 8.44
CA ALA A 105 -5.94 1.55 8.41
C ALA A 105 -5.10 0.95 9.54
N GLU A 106 -5.69 0.73 10.71
CA GLU A 106 -5.02 0.10 11.86
C GLU A 106 -4.90 -1.43 11.72
N LEU A 107 -5.62 -2.05 10.77
CA LEU A 107 -5.55 -3.49 10.49
C LEU A 107 -4.46 -3.88 9.50
N ILE A 108 -3.73 -2.90 8.95
CA ILE A 108 -2.68 -3.11 7.96
C ILE A 108 -1.34 -2.76 8.57
N GLU A 109 -0.36 -3.61 8.33
CA GLU A 109 1.04 -3.30 8.66
C GLU A 109 1.62 -2.37 7.59
N LEU A 110 1.83 -1.10 7.97
CA LEU A 110 2.38 -0.06 7.10
C LEU A 110 3.82 0.35 7.48
N GLU A 111 4.35 -0.23 8.56
CA GLU A 111 5.67 0.10 9.07
C GLU A 111 6.78 -0.23 8.05
N GLY A 112 7.80 0.62 7.98
CA GLY A 112 8.93 0.44 7.06
C GLY A 112 8.69 0.83 5.60
N HIS A 113 7.46 1.20 5.21
CA HIS A 113 7.12 1.51 3.82
C HIS A 113 6.98 3.01 3.49
N ASN A 114 7.13 3.91 4.45
CA ASN A 114 6.93 5.37 4.31
C ASN A 114 5.55 5.74 3.72
N ILE A 115 4.51 5.01 4.13
CA ILE A 115 3.14 5.23 3.70
C ILE A 115 2.48 6.24 4.63
N ASN A 116 1.85 7.26 4.06
CA ASN A 116 1.01 8.18 4.81
C ASN A 116 -0.43 7.69 4.80
N ILE A 117 -1.09 7.79 5.96
CA ILE A 117 -2.54 7.70 6.06
C ILE A 117 -3.08 9.13 5.92
N PHE A 118 -3.88 9.39 4.90
CA PHE A 118 -4.47 10.70 4.66
C PHE A 118 -5.78 10.86 5.44
N ASN A 119 -6.30 12.09 5.46
CA ASN A 119 -7.55 12.39 6.12
C ASN A 119 -8.70 11.57 5.54
N GLU A 120 -9.60 11.15 6.42
CA GLU A 120 -10.84 10.50 6.02
C GLU A 120 -11.74 11.50 5.27
N ASP A 121 -12.22 11.06 4.11
CA ASP A 121 -13.18 11.77 3.28
C ASP A 121 -14.60 11.36 3.70
N LYS A 122 -15.26 12.29 4.42
CA LYS A 122 -16.64 12.17 4.90
C LYS A 122 -17.69 12.82 3.97
N SER A 123 -17.33 13.11 2.72
CA SER A 123 -18.25 13.77 1.78
C SER A 123 -19.49 12.94 1.45
N ASN A 124 -19.39 11.61 1.56
CA ASN A 124 -20.53 10.70 1.45
C ASN A 124 -20.91 10.16 2.83
N ALA A 125 -22.03 10.65 3.38
CA ALA A 125 -22.54 10.25 4.70
C ALA A 125 -22.95 8.76 4.81
N GLN A 126 -23.03 8.03 3.69
CA GLN A 126 -23.37 6.60 3.70
C GLN A 126 -22.15 5.68 3.73
N CYS A 127 -20.99 6.17 3.27
CA CYS A 127 -19.74 5.42 3.22
C CYS A 127 -18.57 6.38 3.11
N TYR A 128 -17.78 6.42 4.18
CA TYR A 128 -16.56 7.21 4.20
C TYR A 128 -15.45 6.50 3.42
N SER A 129 -14.39 7.25 3.18
CA SER A 129 -13.22 6.68 2.51
C SER A 129 -11.93 7.22 3.07
N ILE A 130 -10.90 6.40 3.05
CA ILE A 130 -9.56 6.76 3.50
C ILE A 130 -8.54 6.39 2.42
N LYS A 131 -7.50 7.20 2.31
CA LYS A 131 -6.39 6.96 1.39
C LYS A 131 -5.13 6.64 2.16
N MET A 132 -4.35 5.71 1.63
CA MET A 132 -3.05 5.30 2.15
C MET A 132 -2.03 5.32 1.02
N GLY A 133 -0.96 6.10 1.13
CA GLY A 133 0.06 6.13 0.08
C GLY A 133 1.14 7.17 0.24
N TYR A 134 1.89 7.37 -0.85
CA TYR A 134 2.99 8.32 -0.93
C TYR A 134 2.53 9.73 -1.30
N ASN A 135 1.39 9.85 -2.00
CA ASN A 135 0.78 11.12 -2.39
C ASN A 135 -0.74 10.98 -2.47
N GLU A 136 -1.49 11.93 -1.88
CA GLU A 136 -2.95 11.87 -1.75
C GLU A 136 -3.73 11.95 -3.09
N THR A 137 -3.08 12.41 -4.15
CA THR A 137 -3.69 12.67 -5.47
C THR A 137 -3.20 11.70 -6.54
N THR A 138 -1.93 11.28 -6.49
CA THR A 138 -1.31 10.54 -7.61
C THR A 138 -0.76 9.16 -7.26
N CYS A 139 -0.62 8.83 -5.98
CA CYS A 139 0.05 7.61 -5.54
C CYS A 139 -0.50 7.10 -4.20
N TYR A 140 -1.66 6.43 -4.25
CA TYR A 140 -2.36 5.93 -3.08
C TYR A 140 -3.24 4.71 -3.38
N VAL A 141 -3.59 3.98 -2.32
CA VAL A 141 -4.73 3.07 -2.28
C VAL A 141 -5.87 3.77 -1.55
N LYS A 142 -7.05 3.80 -2.14
CA LYS A 142 -8.29 4.30 -1.54
C LYS A 142 -9.12 3.11 -1.09
N TYR A 143 -9.44 3.09 0.20
CA TYR A 143 -10.49 2.26 0.75
C TYR A 143 -11.76 3.10 0.87
N THR A 144 -12.86 2.59 0.34
CA THR A 144 -14.20 3.15 0.56
C THR A 144 -15.01 2.10 1.30
N GLU A 145 -15.64 2.49 2.39
CA GLU A 145 -16.53 1.62 3.16
C GLU A 145 -17.68 1.08 2.30
N ALA A 146 -18.35 0.06 2.81
CA ALA A 146 -19.60 -0.40 2.21
C ALA A 146 -20.67 0.69 2.37
N CYS A 147 -21.39 1.00 1.29
CA CYS A 147 -22.44 2.03 1.32
C CYS A 147 -23.83 1.45 1.61
N SER A 148 -24.01 0.14 1.39
CA SER A 148 -25.23 -0.60 1.70
C SER A 148 -24.98 -2.10 1.71
N THR A 149 -26.01 -2.90 2.03
CA THR A 149 -25.98 -4.37 1.90
C THR A 149 -25.75 -4.87 0.47
N THR A 150 -25.92 -4.00 -0.54
CA THR A 150 -25.75 -4.33 -1.96
C THR A 150 -24.53 -3.64 -2.59
N VAL A 151 -23.90 -2.71 -1.87
CA VAL A 151 -22.73 -1.96 -2.32
C VAL A 151 -21.60 -2.21 -1.31
N PRO A 152 -20.79 -3.27 -1.52
CA PRO A 152 -19.75 -3.66 -0.59
C PRO A 152 -18.58 -2.67 -0.58
N ALA A 153 -17.71 -2.80 0.41
CA ALA A 153 -16.50 -1.98 0.52
C ALA A 153 -15.61 -2.14 -0.73
N LYS A 154 -15.01 -1.03 -1.18
CA LYS A 154 -14.26 -0.95 -2.43
C LYS A 154 -12.81 -0.55 -2.16
N VAL A 155 -11.90 -1.14 -2.92
CA VAL A 155 -10.46 -0.86 -2.87
C VAL A 155 -9.99 -0.45 -4.25
N GLU A 156 -9.38 0.72 -4.37
CA GLU A 156 -8.91 1.29 -5.64
C GLU A 156 -7.46 1.76 -5.50
N THR A 157 -6.61 1.42 -6.47
CA THR A 157 -5.22 1.90 -6.49
C THR A 157 -5.07 2.98 -7.55
N VAL A 158 -4.47 4.11 -7.16
CA VAL A 158 -4.05 5.20 -8.05
C VAL A 158 -2.52 5.27 -8.01
N SER A 159 -1.89 5.12 -9.18
CA SER A 159 -0.44 4.99 -9.32
C SER A 159 0.12 5.76 -10.52
N SER A 160 -0.51 6.88 -10.90
CA SER A 160 -0.13 7.62 -12.11
C SER A 160 1.23 8.31 -12.00
N GLN A 161 1.66 8.66 -10.78
CA GLN A 161 2.96 9.28 -10.48
C GLN A 161 3.44 8.89 -9.08
N CYS A 162 3.76 7.60 -8.93
CA CYS A 162 4.60 7.10 -7.84
C CYS A 162 6.08 7.25 -8.23
#